data_AF-A0A520IZU0-F1
#
_entry.id   AF-A0A520IZU0-F1
#
_cell.length_a   1.000
_cell.length_b   1.000
_cell.length_c   1.000
_cell.angle_alpha   90.00
_cell.angle_beta   90.00
_cell.angle_gamma   90.00
#
_symmetry.space_group_name_H-M   'P 1'
#
loop_
_entity.id
_entity.type
_entity.pdbx_description
1 polymer ?
#
loop_
_entity_poly.entity_id
_entity_poly.type
_entity_poly.pdbx_seq_one_letter_code
_entity_poly.pdbx_strand_id
1 'polypeptide(L)'
;FQVSIPAATATAQVRRYATTLGVPVAAPVAALGEQPLVFHALSLRADGTPVPIVNSDEGFALLFGQPSAADLDTFVGGIMRPFPAGLMTDVGLVVANAAFADAATQARFTPGAYHGAVVWSWQQALLAAGLERQLARTDLPAATRAVQSSELWSWAFRDGRYDVVAFGAGKADVDESNAAQLWSTVYLAVQPPRRPVR
;
A
#
# COMPACT_ATOMS: atom_id res chain seq x y z
N PHE A 1 -1.66 14.86 6.34
CA PHE A 1 -1.79 15.01 7.80
C PHE A 1 -1.60 13.65 8.43
N GLN A 2 -0.57 13.53 9.25
CA GLN A 2 -0.09 12.25 9.76
C GLN A 2 -0.92 11.78 10.96
N VAL A 3 -1.25 10.49 10.95
CA VAL A 3 -1.86 9.77 12.06
C VAL A 3 -0.83 8.78 12.60
N SER A 4 -0.76 8.66 13.92
CA SER A 4 0.05 7.67 14.61
C SER A 4 -0.84 6.93 15.62
N ILE A 5 -0.94 5.61 15.48
CA ILE A 5 -1.77 4.75 16.33
C ILE A 5 -0.87 3.77 17.05
N PRO A 6 -0.94 3.66 18.39
CA PRO A 6 -0.19 2.63 19.13
C PRO A 6 -0.47 1.22 18.59
N ALA A 7 0.56 0.37 18.51
CA ALA A 7 0.48 -0.96 17.89
C ALA A 7 -0.66 -1.84 18.46
N ALA A 8 -0.83 -1.82 19.79
CA ALA A 8 -1.90 -2.55 20.47
C ALA A 8 -3.30 -2.07 20.04
N THR A 9 -3.48 -0.76 19.90
CA THR A 9 -4.73 -0.14 19.44
C THR A 9 -5.01 -0.46 17.97
N ALA A 10 -3.99 -0.35 17.11
CA ALA A 10 -4.10 -0.70 15.69
C ALA A 10 -4.46 -2.19 15.53
N THR A 11 -3.83 -3.07 16.30
CA THR A 11 -4.13 -4.51 16.32
C THR A 11 -5.58 -4.79 16.71
N ALA A 12 -6.08 -4.14 17.77
CA ALA A 12 -7.47 -4.30 18.19
C ALA A 12 -8.47 -3.79 17.13
N GLN A 13 -8.16 -2.66 16.49
CA GLN A 13 -8.96 -2.07 15.41
C GLN A 13 -9.01 -2.99 14.18
N VAL A 14 -7.85 -3.50 13.72
CA VAL A 14 -7.75 -4.46 12.62
C VAL A 14 -8.53 -5.74 12.92
N ARG A 15 -8.41 -6.31 14.13
CA ARG A 15 -9.17 -7.50 14.55
C ARG A 15 -10.66 -7.29 14.49
N ARG A 16 -11.13 -6.16 15.02
CA ARG A 16 -12.55 -5.82 15.00
C ARG A 16 -13.06 -5.64 13.56
N TYR A 17 -12.35 -4.87 12.73
CA TYR A 17 -12.79 -4.59 11.36
C TYR A 17 -12.73 -5.83 10.46
N ALA A 18 -11.71 -6.68 10.60
CA ALA A 18 -11.65 -7.96 9.89
C ALA A 18 -12.86 -8.84 10.24
N THR A 19 -13.29 -8.84 11.52
CA THR A 19 -14.47 -9.57 11.97
C THR A 19 -15.75 -9.06 11.31
N THR A 20 -15.91 -7.75 11.14
CA THR A 20 -17.10 -7.18 10.47
C THR A 20 -17.17 -7.51 8.98
N LEU A 21 -16.03 -7.73 8.35
CA LEU A 21 -15.94 -8.08 6.92
C LEU A 21 -15.89 -9.59 6.67
N GLY A 22 -15.69 -10.41 7.72
CA GLY A 22 -15.52 -11.85 7.58
C GLY A 22 -14.23 -12.25 6.87
N VAL A 23 -13.16 -11.45 6.98
CA VAL A 23 -11.88 -11.68 6.29
C VAL A 23 -10.80 -12.22 7.24
N PRO A 24 -9.78 -12.94 6.72
CA PRO A 24 -8.65 -13.42 7.52
C PRO A 24 -7.89 -12.27 8.20
N VAL A 25 -7.39 -12.51 9.41
CA VAL A 25 -6.76 -11.46 10.23
C VAL A 25 -5.33 -11.74 10.67
N ALA A 26 -4.84 -12.97 10.49
CA ALA A 26 -3.53 -13.37 10.97
C ALA A 26 -2.41 -12.57 10.30
N ALA A 27 -2.37 -12.53 8.96
CA ALA A 27 -1.35 -11.81 8.20
C ALA A 27 -1.40 -10.28 8.42
N PRO A 28 -2.57 -9.61 8.39
CA PRO A 28 -2.67 -8.19 8.70
C PRO A 28 -2.13 -7.84 10.10
N VAL A 29 -2.49 -8.61 11.13
CA VAL A 29 -2.01 -8.35 12.49
C VAL A 29 -0.50 -8.58 12.61
N ALA A 30 0.03 -9.65 12.00
CA ALA A 30 1.46 -9.90 11.99
C ALA A 30 2.24 -8.75 11.34
N ALA A 31 1.70 -8.16 10.26
CA ALA A 31 2.34 -7.06 9.53
C ALA A 31 2.35 -5.71 10.26
N LEU A 32 1.57 -5.53 11.33
CA LEU A 32 1.62 -4.33 12.16
C LEU A 32 2.89 -4.28 13.03
N GLY A 33 3.40 -5.43 13.46
CA GLY A 33 4.53 -5.51 14.38
C GLY A 33 4.25 -4.81 15.72
N GLU A 34 5.31 -4.29 16.35
CA GLU A 34 5.24 -3.67 17.68
C GLU A 34 5.33 -2.13 17.66
N GLN A 35 5.69 -1.55 16.51
CA GLN A 35 5.85 -0.10 16.37
C GLN A 35 4.49 0.58 16.11
N PRO A 36 4.34 1.86 16.47
CA PRO A 36 3.14 2.62 16.12
C PRO A 36 2.85 2.57 14.61
N LEU A 37 1.59 2.35 14.26
CA LEU A 37 1.14 2.43 12.88
C LEU A 37 1.06 3.90 12.48
N VAL A 38 1.84 4.28 11.48
CA VAL A 38 1.90 5.65 10.95
C VAL A 38 1.42 5.66 9.49
N PHE A 39 0.53 6.60 9.17
CA PHE A 39 0.02 6.84 7.81
C PHE A 39 -0.55 8.25 7.68
N HIS A 40 -0.76 8.73 6.45
CA HIS A 40 -1.56 9.92 6.22
C HIS A 40 -3.04 9.57 6.14
N ALA A 41 -3.84 10.29 6.92
CA ALA A 41 -5.28 10.16 6.87
C ALA A 41 -5.85 10.70 5.54
N LEU A 42 -7.11 10.40 5.24
CA LEU A 42 -7.75 10.76 3.96
C LEU A 42 -8.13 12.24 3.87
N SER A 43 -8.66 12.80 4.96
CA SER A 43 -9.00 14.23 5.04
C SER A 43 -8.93 14.76 6.47
N LEU A 44 -9.06 16.07 6.62
CA LEU A 44 -9.31 16.73 7.90
C LEU A 44 -10.81 17.04 8.02
N ARG A 45 -11.36 16.89 9.23
CA ARG A 45 -12.67 17.45 9.59
C ARG A 45 -12.58 18.97 9.72
N ALA A 46 -13.74 19.62 9.82
CA ALA A 46 -13.83 21.08 9.95
C ALA A 46 -13.07 21.64 11.18
N ASP A 47 -12.94 20.83 12.23
CA ASP A 47 -12.18 21.14 13.45
C ASP A 47 -10.68 20.80 13.36
N GLY A 48 -10.21 20.33 12.20
CA GLY A 48 -8.83 19.90 11.98
C GLY A 48 -8.54 18.47 12.44
N THR A 49 -9.53 17.73 12.96
CA THR A 49 -9.33 16.33 13.36
C THR A 49 -9.13 15.44 12.14
N PRO A 50 -8.08 14.61 12.05
CA PRO A 50 -7.87 13.72 10.91
C PRO A 50 -8.95 12.63 10.80
N VAL A 51 -9.30 12.27 9.57
CA VAL A 51 -10.18 11.12 9.23
C VAL A 51 -9.29 9.91 8.95
N PRO A 52 -9.10 8.98 9.91
CA PRO A 52 -8.04 7.97 9.89
C PRO A 52 -8.36 6.82 8.94
N ILE A 53 -8.27 7.11 7.64
CA ILE A 53 -8.46 6.16 6.54
C ILE A 53 -7.15 6.07 5.77
N VAL A 54 -6.58 4.87 5.70
CA VAL A 54 -5.45 4.57 4.80
C VAL A 54 -6.02 4.54 3.38
N ASN A 55 -5.32 5.13 2.42
CA ASN A 55 -5.83 5.30 1.07
C ASN A 55 -4.71 5.23 0.02
N SER A 56 -5.07 4.90 -1.22
CA SER A 56 -4.12 4.72 -2.32
C SER A 56 -3.64 6.03 -2.97
N ASP A 57 -4.14 7.19 -2.55
CA ASP A 57 -3.84 8.48 -3.21
C ASP A 57 -2.38 8.91 -3.04
N GLU A 58 -1.65 8.31 -2.11
CA GLU A 58 -0.19 8.43 -2.03
C GLU A 58 0.52 8.01 -3.33
N GLY A 59 -0.14 7.20 -4.18
CA GLY A 59 0.29 6.93 -5.55
C GLY A 59 0.52 8.20 -6.39
N PHE A 60 -0.23 9.28 -6.15
CA PHE A 60 0.00 10.57 -6.83
C PHE A 60 1.30 11.22 -6.37
N ALA A 61 1.59 11.20 -5.07
CA ALA A 61 2.85 11.71 -4.55
C ALA A 61 4.04 10.89 -5.07
N LEU A 62 3.86 9.56 -5.21
CA LEU A 62 4.84 8.68 -5.82
C LEU A 62 5.04 8.99 -7.32
N LEU A 63 3.99 9.25 -8.10
CA LEU A 63 4.14 9.47 -9.55
C LEU A 63 4.55 10.90 -9.94
N PHE A 64 4.02 11.90 -9.23
CA PHE A 64 4.20 13.31 -9.63
C PHE A 64 5.12 14.08 -8.69
N GLY A 65 5.32 13.59 -7.47
CA GLY A 65 6.09 14.27 -6.44
C GLY A 65 7.58 13.92 -6.41
N GLN A 66 8.20 14.42 -5.34
CA GLN A 66 9.57 14.13 -4.90
C GLN A 66 9.56 13.92 -3.37
N PRO A 67 8.85 12.89 -2.87
CA PRO A 67 8.74 12.63 -1.43
C PRO A 67 10.10 12.39 -0.78
N SER A 68 10.24 12.71 0.50
CA SER A 68 11.45 12.35 1.25
C SER A 68 11.53 10.83 1.46
N ALA A 69 12.67 10.31 1.92
CA ALA A 69 12.78 8.90 2.27
C ALA A 69 11.78 8.49 3.38
N ALA A 70 11.55 9.36 4.37
CA ALA A 70 10.59 9.11 5.44
C ALA A 70 9.14 9.08 4.95
N ASP A 71 8.81 9.94 3.97
CA ASP A 71 7.52 9.91 3.30
C ASP A 71 7.34 8.61 2.53
N LEU A 72 8.36 8.17 1.78
CA LEU A 72 8.34 6.90 1.06
C LEU A 72 8.12 5.71 2.00
N ASP A 73 8.83 5.64 3.13
CA ASP A 73 8.64 4.60 4.13
C ASP A 73 7.20 4.59 4.67
N THR A 74 6.62 5.78 4.88
CA THR A 74 5.24 5.95 5.33
C THR A 74 4.24 5.49 4.27
N PHE A 75 4.39 5.93 3.02
CA PHE A 75 3.47 5.63 1.92
C PHE A 75 3.49 4.14 1.60
N VAL A 76 4.68 3.60 1.33
CA VAL A 76 4.87 2.21 0.94
C VAL A 76 4.49 1.29 2.09
N GLY A 77 4.87 1.62 3.33
CA GLY A 77 4.45 0.87 4.50
C GLY A 77 2.94 0.83 4.68
N GLY A 78 2.25 1.96 4.52
CA GLY A 78 0.78 2.02 4.62
C GLY A 78 0.06 1.22 3.54
N ILE A 79 0.56 1.31 2.30
CA ILE A 79 -0.03 0.67 1.12
C ILE A 79 0.22 -0.84 1.11
N MET A 80 1.49 -1.26 1.24
CA MET A 80 1.92 -2.64 0.96
C MET A 80 1.55 -3.65 2.05
N ARG A 81 1.08 -3.21 3.22
CA ARG A 81 0.60 -4.12 4.26
C ARG A 81 -0.67 -4.86 3.81
N PRO A 82 -0.87 -6.12 4.25
CA PRO A 82 -2.10 -6.85 4.00
C PRO A 82 -3.32 -6.11 4.56
N PHE A 83 -4.39 -6.00 3.79
CA PHE A 83 -5.67 -5.47 4.23
C PHE A 83 -6.27 -6.40 5.32
N PRO A 84 -6.80 -5.88 6.44
CA PRO A 84 -7.06 -4.46 6.70
C PRO A 84 -6.00 -3.73 7.57
N ALA A 85 -4.76 -4.21 7.62
CA ALA A 85 -3.65 -3.43 8.20
C ALA A 85 -3.03 -2.43 7.21
N GLY A 86 -3.15 -2.70 5.91
CA GLY A 86 -2.84 -1.79 4.80
C GLY A 86 -3.90 -1.84 3.70
N LEU A 87 -3.48 -1.88 2.44
CA LEU A 87 -4.36 -1.86 1.27
C LEU A 87 -4.24 -3.09 0.36
N MET A 88 -3.28 -3.98 0.59
CA MET A 88 -3.05 -5.12 -0.31
C MET A 88 -3.97 -6.30 0.00
N THR A 89 -4.61 -6.83 -1.04
CA THR A 89 -5.37 -8.09 -1.00
C THR A 89 -4.85 -9.04 -2.08
N ASP A 90 -5.29 -10.29 -2.06
CA ASP A 90 -4.92 -11.28 -3.08
C ASP A 90 -5.45 -10.94 -4.49
N VAL A 91 -6.43 -10.03 -4.58
CA VAL A 91 -7.06 -9.60 -5.84
C VAL A 91 -6.69 -8.16 -6.23
N GLY A 92 -5.80 -7.52 -5.48
CA GLY A 92 -5.25 -6.21 -5.78
C GLY A 92 -5.34 -5.18 -4.66
N LEU A 93 -4.95 -3.95 -4.99
CA LEU A 93 -4.93 -2.80 -4.10
C LEU A 93 -6.34 -2.23 -3.88
N VAL A 94 -6.81 -2.17 -2.64
CA VAL A 94 -8.04 -1.44 -2.31
C VAL A 94 -7.78 0.06 -2.22
N VAL A 95 -8.77 0.85 -2.64
CA VAL A 95 -8.69 2.32 -2.69
C VAL A 95 -8.64 2.94 -1.29
N ALA A 96 -9.46 2.44 -0.36
CA ALA A 96 -9.56 2.98 0.99
C ALA A 96 -9.76 1.89 2.04
N ASN A 97 -9.15 2.08 3.20
CA ASN A 97 -9.28 1.23 4.37
C ASN A 97 -9.67 2.05 5.61
N ALA A 98 -10.89 1.81 6.08
CA ALA A 98 -11.48 2.50 7.23
C ALA A 98 -11.33 1.75 8.57
N ALA A 99 -10.45 0.73 8.65
CA ALA A 99 -10.26 -0.07 9.87
C ALA A 99 -9.98 0.76 11.13
N PHE A 100 -9.35 1.92 10.97
CA PHE A 100 -8.93 2.80 12.06
C PHE A 100 -9.93 3.93 12.37
N ALA A 101 -11.03 4.00 11.63
CA ALA A 101 -12.10 4.99 11.83
C ALA A 101 -13.22 4.47 12.75
N ASP A 102 -14.13 5.38 13.13
CA ASP A 102 -15.35 5.03 13.85
C ASP A 102 -16.34 4.23 12.97
N ALA A 103 -17.31 3.57 13.60
CA ALA A 103 -18.27 2.70 12.90
C ALA A 103 -19.13 3.46 11.87
N ALA A 104 -19.47 4.72 12.15
CA ALA A 104 -20.25 5.55 11.24
C ALA A 104 -19.47 5.87 9.95
N THR A 105 -18.16 6.07 10.07
CA THR A 105 -17.24 6.27 8.93
C THR A 105 -17.03 4.96 8.19
N GLN A 106 -16.81 3.84 8.90
CA GLN A 106 -16.67 2.52 8.28
C GLN A 106 -17.86 2.15 7.38
N ALA A 107 -19.09 2.45 7.81
CA ALA A 107 -20.30 2.21 7.04
C ALA A 107 -20.36 2.99 5.70
N ARG A 108 -19.50 3.99 5.49
CA ARG A 108 -19.41 4.78 4.25
C ARG A 108 -18.31 4.28 3.30
N PHE A 109 -17.39 3.47 3.78
CA PHE A 109 -16.23 2.96 3.03
C PHE A 109 -16.28 1.43 2.89
N THR A 110 -17.46 0.92 2.54
CA THR A 110 -17.67 -0.52 2.34
C THR A 110 -17.12 -1.00 0.99
N PRO A 111 -16.99 -2.31 0.75
CA PRO A 111 -16.67 -2.85 -0.58
C PRO A 111 -17.74 -2.56 -1.66
N GLY A 112 -18.90 -1.99 -1.29
CA GLY A 112 -19.92 -1.53 -2.24
C GLY A 112 -19.94 -0.01 -2.46
N ALA A 113 -19.12 0.75 -1.73
CA ALA A 113 -19.03 2.19 -1.89
C ALA A 113 -18.02 2.54 -3.00
N TYR A 114 -18.36 3.49 -3.86
CA TYR A 114 -17.55 3.84 -5.05
C TYR A 114 -16.09 4.19 -4.73
N HIS A 115 -15.83 4.82 -3.59
CA HIS A 115 -14.49 5.13 -3.06
C HIS A 115 -14.16 4.36 -1.75
N GLY A 116 -14.83 3.23 -1.51
CA GLY A 116 -14.63 2.40 -0.33
C GLY A 116 -13.48 1.40 -0.47
N ALA A 117 -13.63 0.23 0.17
CA ALA A 117 -12.70 -0.89 0.04
C ALA A 117 -12.89 -1.64 -1.30
N VAL A 118 -12.79 -0.91 -2.41
CA VAL A 118 -12.92 -1.40 -3.79
C VAL A 118 -11.56 -1.41 -4.48
N VAL A 119 -11.40 -2.23 -5.51
CA VAL A 119 -10.16 -2.30 -6.31
C VAL A 119 -10.35 -1.56 -7.63
N TRP A 120 -9.49 -0.59 -7.90
CA TRP A 120 -9.46 0.17 -9.15
C TRP A 120 -8.18 -0.14 -9.93
N SER A 121 -8.31 -0.51 -11.21
CA SER A 121 -7.16 -0.87 -12.05
C SER A 121 -6.17 0.29 -12.23
N TRP A 122 -6.67 1.52 -12.37
CA TRP A 122 -5.81 2.68 -12.56
C TRP A 122 -5.02 3.06 -11.29
N GLN A 123 -5.55 2.81 -10.09
CA GLN A 123 -4.84 3.07 -8.83
C GLN A 123 -3.64 2.13 -8.67
N GLN A 124 -3.77 0.87 -9.11
CA GLN A 124 -2.65 -0.08 -9.15
C GLN A 124 -1.57 0.36 -10.13
N ALA A 125 -1.97 0.83 -11.32
CA ALA A 125 -1.01 1.31 -12.30
C ALA A 125 -0.34 2.62 -11.87
N LEU A 126 -1.08 3.52 -11.21
CA LEU A 126 -0.53 4.73 -10.60
C LEU A 126 0.53 4.39 -9.56
N LEU A 127 0.25 3.44 -8.66
CA LEU A 127 1.19 2.97 -7.66
C LEU A 127 2.44 2.37 -8.32
N ALA A 128 2.29 1.48 -9.30
CA ALA A 128 3.40 0.85 -9.99
C ALA A 128 4.31 1.89 -10.67
N ALA A 129 3.73 2.78 -11.49
CA ALA A 129 4.47 3.85 -12.16
C ALA A 129 5.13 4.82 -11.17
N GLY A 130 4.46 5.11 -10.05
CA GLY A 130 5.00 5.91 -8.97
C GLY A 130 6.21 5.25 -8.31
N LEU A 131 6.10 3.98 -7.95
CA LEU A 131 7.23 3.21 -7.41
C LEU A 131 8.41 3.17 -8.38
N GLU A 132 8.18 2.82 -9.65
CA GLU A 132 9.23 2.83 -10.69
C GLU A 132 9.94 4.18 -10.78
N ARG A 133 9.19 5.29 -10.75
CA ARG A 133 9.78 6.65 -10.75
C ARG A 133 10.64 6.90 -9.52
N GLN A 134 10.15 6.59 -8.32
CA GLN A 134 10.92 6.82 -7.09
C GLN A 134 12.14 5.89 -7.04
N LEU A 135 12.04 4.71 -7.64
CA LEU A 135 13.12 3.76 -7.86
C LEU A 135 14.07 4.17 -9.02
N ALA A 136 13.88 5.29 -9.69
CA ALA A 136 14.90 5.85 -10.58
C ALA A 136 15.78 6.89 -9.89
N ARG A 137 15.43 7.30 -8.66
CA ARG A 137 16.13 8.35 -7.91
C ARG A 137 17.47 7.86 -7.38
N THR A 138 18.49 8.70 -7.47
CA THR A 138 19.85 8.42 -6.96
C THR A 138 20.14 9.11 -5.63
N ASP A 139 19.31 10.06 -5.22
CA ASP A 139 19.40 10.83 -3.98
C ASP A 139 18.84 10.08 -2.74
N LEU A 140 18.18 8.94 -2.95
CA LEU A 140 17.61 8.12 -1.87
C LEU A 140 18.65 7.16 -1.24
N PRO A 141 18.52 6.84 0.06
CA PRO A 141 19.35 5.82 0.70
C PRO A 141 19.27 4.47 -0.01
N ALA A 142 20.37 3.71 0.00
CA ALA A 142 20.43 2.40 -0.66
C ALA A 142 19.35 1.42 -0.14
N ALA A 143 19.01 1.48 1.16
CA ALA A 143 17.94 0.66 1.75
C ALA A 143 16.58 0.94 1.11
N THR A 144 16.23 2.21 0.87
CA THR A 144 14.99 2.62 0.18
C THR A 144 15.01 2.20 -1.30
N ARG A 145 16.21 2.09 -1.90
CA ARG A 145 16.43 1.72 -3.30
C ARG A 145 16.65 0.22 -3.53
N ALA A 146 16.69 -0.61 -2.49
CA ALA A 146 17.16 -1.99 -2.59
C ALA A 146 16.35 -2.86 -3.56
N VAL A 147 15.15 -2.42 -3.94
CA VAL A 147 14.31 -3.16 -4.88
C VAL A 147 14.61 -2.80 -6.34
N GLN A 148 15.12 -1.59 -6.66
CA GLN A 148 15.26 -0.90 -7.98
C GLN A 148 15.61 -1.77 -9.20
N SER A 149 16.32 -2.88 -9.04
CA SER A 149 16.82 -3.71 -10.14
C SER A 149 15.87 -4.82 -10.62
N SER A 150 14.63 -4.85 -10.16
CA SER A 150 13.68 -5.95 -10.48
C SER A 150 12.45 -5.40 -11.20
N GLU A 151 12.15 -5.88 -12.40
CA GLU A 151 10.92 -5.50 -13.15
C GLU A 151 9.64 -6.03 -12.47
N LEU A 152 9.79 -7.04 -11.61
CA LEU A 152 8.76 -7.61 -10.76
C LEU A 152 9.36 -7.84 -9.37
N TRP A 153 8.58 -7.59 -8.33
CA TRP A 153 8.95 -7.81 -6.93
C TRP A 153 7.95 -8.78 -6.30
N SER A 154 8.45 -9.65 -5.42
CA SER A 154 7.67 -10.54 -4.58
C SER A 154 7.96 -10.21 -3.10
N TRP A 155 7.40 -10.99 -2.18
CA TRP A 155 7.63 -10.84 -0.75
C TRP A 155 8.18 -12.16 -0.19
N ALA A 156 9.04 -12.05 0.82
CA ALA A 156 9.50 -13.19 1.61
C ALA A 156 9.24 -12.91 3.09
N PHE A 157 8.73 -13.90 3.81
CA PHE A 157 8.55 -13.78 5.26
C PHE A 157 9.76 -14.37 5.98
N ARG A 158 10.57 -13.50 6.62
CA ARG A 158 11.76 -13.89 7.40
C ARG A 158 11.78 -13.13 8.71
N ASP A 159 12.19 -13.79 9.79
CA ASP A 159 12.34 -13.17 11.11
C ASP A 159 11.11 -12.38 11.60
N GLY A 160 9.91 -12.89 11.28
CA GLY A 160 8.65 -12.26 11.68
C GLY A 160 8.26 -11.00 10.89
N ARG A 161 9.00 -10.67 9.81
CA ARG A 161 8.70 -9.52 8.94
C ARG A 161 8.62 -9.92 7.46
N TYR A 162 7.88 -9.13 6.71
CA TYR A 162 7.85 -9.20 5.25
C TYR A 162 9.00 -8.37 4.68
N ASP A 163 9.87 -9.00 3.91
CA ASP A 163 10.91 -8.34 3.13
C ASP A 163 10.48 -8.31 1.65
N VAL A 164 10.57 -7.15 1.01
CA VAL A 164 10.39 -7.04 -0.45
C VAL A 164 11.61 -7.68 -1.12
N VAL A 165 11.36 -8.61 -2.06
CA VAL A 165 12.40 -9.35 -2.79
C VAL A 165 12.15 -9.29 -4.29
N ALA A 166 13.17 -9.56 -5.10
CA ALA A 166 12.98 -9.72 -6.54
C ALA A 166 12.04 -10.91 -6.84
N PHE A 167 11.12 -10.75 -7.80
CA PHE A 167 10.25 -11.82 -8.25
C PHE A 167 11.07 -12.99 -8.84
N GLY A 168 10.73 -14.23 -8.48
CA GLY A 168 11.48 -15.43 -8.87
C GLY A 168 12.67 -15.82 -7.96
N ALA A 169 12.98 -15.03 -6.93
CA ALA A 169 14.06 -15.35 -5.99
C ALA A 169 13.74 -16.54 -5.05
N GLY A 170 12.47 -16.93 -4.90
CA GLY A 170 12.02 -18.12 -4.17
C GLY A 170 11.38 -19.13 -5.12
N LYS A 171 12.12 -20.16 -5.53
CA LYS A 171 11.68 -21.19 -6.50
C LYS A 171 10.64 -22.20 -5.95
N ALA A 172 9.76 -21.82 -5.02
CA ALA A 172 8.83 -22.76 -4.37
C ALA A 172 7.35 -22.56 -4.73
N ASP A 173 6.93 -21.36 -5.16
CA ASP A 173 5.51 -21.06 -5.44
C ASP A 173 5.34 -20.60 -6.90
N VAL A 174 5.69 -21.49 -7.83
CA VAL A 174 5.36 -21.30 -9.26
C VAL A 174 4.09 -22.11 -9.54
N ASP A 175 2.95 -21.64 -9.06
CA ASP A 175 1.65 -22.04 -9.58
C ASP A 175 1.03 -20.90 -10.42
N GLU A 176 0.67 -21.26 -11.66
CA GLU A 176 0.40 -20.40 -12.81
C GLU A 176 -0.91 -19.58 -12.74
N SER A 177 -1.36 -19.14 -11.56
CA SER A 177 -2.73 -18.59 -11.41
C SER A 177 -2.86 -17.10 -11.06
N ASN A 178 -1.78 -16.30 -11.04
CA ASN A 178 -1.90 -14.85 -10.75
C ASN A 178 -1.49 -13.91 -11.90
N ALA A 179 -1.25 -14.44 -13.09
CA ALA A 179 -1.26 -13.65 -14.32
C ALA A 179 -2.64 -13.76 -14.99
N ALA A 180 -3.69 -13.25 -14.33
CA ALA A 180 -4.78 -12.67 -15.10
C ALA A 180 -4.22 -11.42 -15.78
N GLN A 181 -3.52 -11.64 -16.90
CA GLN A 181 -3.17 -10.64 -17.90
C GLN A 181 -4.48 -10.07 -18.46
N LEU A 182 -5.12 -9.18 -17.69
CA LEU A 182 -6.01 -8.20 -18.26
C LEU A 182 -5.10 -7.16 -18.90
N TRP A 183 -5.20 -7.06 -20.23
CA TRP A 183 -4.53 -6.07 -21.04
C TRP A 183 -4.93 -4.67 -20.53
N SER A 184 -4.18 -4.17 -19.56
CA SER A 184 -4.25 -2.78 -19.17
C SER A 184 -3.47 -2.01 -20.23
N THR A 185 -4.18 -1.24 -21.05
CA THR A 185 -3.53 -0.26 -21.96
C THR A 185 -2.78 0.83 -21.20
N VAL A 186 -2.79 0.82 -19.85
CA VAL A 186 -1.98 1.73 -19.05
C VAL A 186 -0.49 1.59 -19.34
N TYR A 187 0.05 0.38 -19.55
CA TYR A 187 1.45 0.23 -19.95
C TYR A 187 1.75 0.78 -21.36
N LEU A 188 0.73 0.94 -22.21
CA LEU A 188 0.88 1.65 -23.50
C LEU A 188 0.84 3.18 -23.33
N ALA A 189 0.28 3.68 -22.23
CA ALA A 189 0.17 5.11 -21.92
C ALA A 189 1.29 5.63 -21.01
N VAL A 190 1.93 4.78 -20.23
CA VAL A 190 3.07 5.12 -19.37
C VAL A 190 4.37 4.87 -20.12
N GLN A 191 4.99 5.93 -20.64
CA GLN A 191 6.34 5.84 -21.18
C GLN A 191 7.37 6.12 -20.08
N PRO A 192 8.50 5.37 -20.05
CA PRO A 192 9.61 5.69 -19.17
C PRO A 192 10.06 7.15 -19.39
N PRO A 193 10.36 7.92 -18.34
CA PRO A 193 10.90 9.27 -18.51
C PRO A 193 12.20 9.20 -19.30
N ARG A 194 12.33 10.05 -20.32
CA ARG A 194 13.55 10.16 -21.13
C ARG A 194 14.74 10.46 -20.22
N ARG A 195 15.81 9.68 -20.38
CA ARG A 195 17.09 9.91 -19.68
C ARG A 195 17.51 11.38 -19.87
N PRO A 196 17.94 12.07 -18.81
CA PRO A 196 18.58 13.37 -18.96
C PRO A 196 19.82 13.21 -19.84
N VAL A 197 19.92 14.01 -20.89
CA VAL A 197 21.16 14.15 -21.66
C VAL A 197 22.17 14.82 -20.72
N ARG A 198 23.34 14.20 -20.56
CA ARG A 198 24.44 14.71 -19.75
C ARG A 198 25.02 15.99 -20.32
#